data_AF-A0A6G0SN64-F1
#
_entry.id   AF-A0A6G0SN64-F1
#
_cell.length_a   1.000
_cell.length_b   1.000
_cell.length_c   1.000
_cell.angle_alpha   90.00
_cell.angle_beta   90.00
_cell.angle_gamma   90.00
#
_symmetry.space_group_name_H-M   'P 1'
#
loop_
_entity.id
_entity.type
_entity.pdbx_description
1 polymer ?
#
loop_
_entity_poly.entity_id
_entity_poly.type
_entity_poly.pdbx_seq_one_letter_code
_entity_poly.pdbx_strand_id
1 'polypeptide(L)'
;MADGFAEEIELVDRWKASTLATFEEFWRQDKDGVALIGADAEGHCLFNALIREAELAGRPDVVTQQDVEQFVRDELVLYIRDVSQGTTWKVVRRFLRRLQDAGRDFLYNAVANYNFAIPGRRGARVLEEIEFADGIYIVAASNHSFVGHGIVLTVQVDKRLIYDLKEVKPISSAQGWINFYAFVRPIIVLK
;
A
#
# COMPACT_ATOMS: atom_id res chain seq x y z
N MET A 1 -7.68 22.78 -24.20
CA MET A 1 -7.47 21.50 -23.47
C MET A 1 -7.32 21.89 -22.02
N ALA A 2 -8.16 21.36 -21.12
CA ALA A 2 -7.89 21.50 -19.70
C ALA A 2 -6.57 20.76 -19.42
N ASP A 3 -5.69 21.38 -18.66
CA ASP A 3 -4.36 20.85 -18.32
C ASP A 3 -4.42 19.58 -17.45
N GLY A 4 -5.62 19.16 -17.04
CA GLY A 4 -5.87 17.93 -16.30
C GLY A 4 -5.65 18.06 -14.81
N PHE A 5 -5.35 19.27 -14.30
CA PHE A 5 -5.01 19.51 -12.90
C PHE A 5 -6.17 20.05 -12.05
N ALA A 6 -7.41 19.96 -12.55
CA ALA A 6 -8.56 20.55 -11.88
C ALA A 6 -8.78 19.98 -10.47
N GLU A 7 -8.58 18.66 -10.33
CA GLU A 7 -8.73 17.94 -9.06
C GLU A 7 -7.58 18.27 -8.10
N GLU A 8 -6.36 18.43 -8.61
CA GLU A 8 -5.20 18.86 -7.81
C GLU A 8 -5.28 20.31 -7.35
N ILE A 9 -5.83 21.21 -8.18
CA ILE A 9 -6.09 22.59 -7.79
C ILE A 9 -7.15 22.63 -6.69
N GLU A 10 -8.25 21.88 -6.86
CA GLU A 10 -9.29 21.78 -5.84
C GLU A 10 -8.73 21.26 -4.52
N LEU A 11 -7.88 20.23 -4.54
CA LEU A 11 -7.23 19.68 -3.35
C LEU A 11 -6.35 20.71 -2.63
N VAL A 12 -5.56 21.48 -3.37
CA VAL A 12 -4.72 22.55 -2.81
C VAL A 12 -5.56 23.67 -2.23
N ASP A 13 -6.68 24.02 -2.88
CA ASP A 13 -7.59 25.04 -2.39
C ASP A 13 -8.30 24.59 -1.10
N ARG A 14 -8.69 23.31 -1.00
CA ARG A 14 -9.21 22.73 0.25
C ARG A 14 -8.16 22.71 1.35
N TRP A 15 -6.89 22.40 1.05
CA TRP A 15 -5.81 22.48 2.04
C TRP A 15 -5.63 23.91 2.56
N LYS A 16 -5.56 24.89 1.67
CA LYS A 16 -5.41 26.31 2.04
C LYS A 16 -6.60 26.81 2.88
N ALA A 17 -7.80 26.28 2.65
CA ALA A 17 -8.98 26.56 3.44
C ALA A 17 -8.98 25.84 4.80
N SER A 18 -8.13 24.83 4.99
CA SER A 18 -7.99 24.11 6.26
C SER A 18 -7.11 24.88 7.26
N THR A 19 -7.25 24.57 8.55
CA THR A 19 -6.42 25.13 9.62
C THR A 19 -5.14 24.33 9.89
N LEU A 20 -4.81 23.36 9.02
CA LEU A 20 -3.72 22.40 9.25
C LEU A 20 -2.40 22.95 8.73
N ALA A 21 -1.36 22.84 9.56
CA ALA A 21 -0.08 23.51 9.34
C ALA A 21 0.67 22.96 8.13
N THR A 22 0.50 21.68 7.83
CA THR A 22 1.15 21.03 6.68
C THR A 22 0.14 20.41 5.73
N PHE A 23 0.49 20.39 4.44
CA PHE A 23 -0.31 19.70 3.42
C PHE A 23 -0.46 18.21 3.74
N GLU A 24 0.56 17.60 4.35
CA GLU A 24 0.51 16.19 4.76
C GLU A 24 -0.52 15.91 5.87
N GLU A 25 -0.63 16.79 6.87
CA GLU A 25 -1.64 16.66 7.94
C GLU A 25 -3.06 16.82 7.41
N PHE A 26 -3.25 17.75 6.48
CA PHE A 26 -4.51 17.94 5.77
C PHE A 26 -4.85 16.75 4.89
N TRP A 27 -3.91 16.34 4.05
CA TRP A 27 -4.07 15.20 3.15
C TRP A 27 -4.56 13.97 3.90
N ARG A 28 -3.92 13.60 5.01
CA ARG A 28 -4.32 12.43 5.83
C ARG A 28 -5.73 12.49 6.42
N GLN A 29 -6.38 13.66 6.43
CA GLN A 29 -7.71 13.88 6.98
C GLN A 29 -8.75 14.18 5.90
N ASP A 30 -8.31 14.59 4.70
CA ASP A 30 -9.18 14.84 3.57
C ASP A 30 -9.75 13.51 3.04
N LYS A 31 -10.97 13.57 2.50
CA LYS A 31 -11.64 12.44 1.87
C LYS A 31 -10.77 11.73 0.81
N ASP A 32 -9.88 12.47 0.16
CA ASP A 32 -9.04 11.97 -0.93
C ASP A 32 -7.69 11.42 -0.42
N GLY A 33 -7.21 11.84 0.76
CA GLY A 33 -5.95 11.36 1.33
C GLY A 33 -6.07 10.24 2.36
N VAL A 34 -7.30 9.81 2.67
CA VAL A 34 -7.61 8.45 3.16
C VAL A 34 -8.12 7.59 2.00
N ALA A 35 -7.42 7.59 0.86
CA ALA A 35 -7.74 6.65 -0.21
C ALA A 35 -7.69 5.23 0.36
N LEU A 36 -8.86 4.59 0.44
CA LEU A 36 -8.95 3.17 0.73
C LEU A 36 -8.14 2.44 -0.34
N ILE A 37 -7.31 1.52 0.10
CA ILE A 37 -6.53 0.69 -0.81
C ILE A 37 -7.37 -0.54 -1.09
N GLY A 38 -7.96 -0.61 -2.28
CA GLY A 38 -9.02 -1.56 -2.62
C GLY A 38 -9.40 -1.58 -4.10
N ALA A 39 -8.45 -1.33 -5.01
CA ALA A 39 -8.74 -1.24 -6.44
C ALA A 39 -9.14 -2.58 -7.10
N ASP A 40 -8.88 -3.71 -6.45
CA ASP A 40 -9.32 -5.02 -6.94
C ASP A 40 -10.81 -5.27 -6.66
N ALA A 41 -11.38 -6.25 -7.35
CA ALA A 41 -12.83 -6.49 -7.36
C ALA A 41 -13.43 -6.75 -5.96
N GLU A 42 -12.62 -7.20 -5.01
CA GLU A 42 -13.01 -7.50 -3.64
C GLU A 42 -12.49 -6.48 -2.60
N GLY A 43 -11.76 -5.44 -3.03
CA GLY A 43 -11.14 -4.47 -2.13
C GLY A 43 -9.99 -5.01 -1.28
N HIS A 44 -9.47 -6.20 -1.61
CA HIS A 44 -8.48 -6.95 -0.84
C HIS A 44 -7.03 -6.78 -1.35
N CYS A 45 -6.76 -5.86 -2.28
CA CYS A 45 -5.47 -5.78 -2.98
C CYS A 45 -4.24 -5.71 -2.06
N LEU A 46 -4.33 -5.06 -0.90
CA LEU A 46 -3.24 -5.08 0.08
C LEU A 46 -3.01 -6.43 0.74
N PHE A 47 -4.08 -7.16 1.05
CA PHE A 47 -3.97 -8.51 1.59
C PHE A 47 -3.44 -9.47 0.52
N ASN A 48 -3.91 -9.33 -0.72
CA ASN A 48 -3.40 -10.07 -1.86
C ASN A 48 -1.91 -9.79 -2.13
N ALA A 49 -1.47 -8.53 -1.98
CA ALA A 49 -0.06 -8.17 -2.05
C ALA A 49 0.76 -8.81 -0.91
N LEU A 50 0.22 -8.88 0.31
CA LEU A 50 0.89 -9.57 1.44
C LEU A 50 1.01 -11.08 1.22
N ILE A 51 -0.02 -11.75 0.68
CA ILE A 51 0.08 -13.16 0.27
C ILE A 51 1.17 -13.31 -0.79
N ARG A 52 1.15 -12.45 -1.81
CA ARG A 52 2.12 -12.52 -2.91
C ARG A 52 3.54 -12.28 -2.44
N GLU A 53 3.74 -11.38 -1.49
CA GLU A 53 5.03 -11.16 -0.86
C GLU A 53 5.53 -12.42 -0.15
N ALA A 54 4.69 -13.05 0.67
CA ALA A 54 5.04 -14.27 1.39
C ALA A 54 5.41 -15.43 0.43
N GLU A 55 4.71 -15.56 -0.69
CA GLU A 55 5.07 -16.48 -1.77
C GLU A 55 6.46 -16.18 -2.37
N LEU A 56 6.74 -14.91 -2.69
CA LEU A 56 8.01 -14.48 -3.27
C LEU A 56 9.17 -14.62 -2.27
N ALA A 57 8.91 -14.50 -0.97
CA ALA A 57 9.85 -14.76 0.10
C ALA A 57 10.12 -16.27 0.31
N GLY A 58 9.39 -17.15 -0.38
CA GLY A 58 9.49 -18.60 -0.23
C GLY A 58 8.85 -19.14 1.07
N ARG A 59 7.97 -18.35 1.69
CA ARG A 59 7.31 -18.63 2.97
C ARG A 59 5.81 -18.35 2.87
N PRO A 60 5.08 -19.04 1.97
CA PRO A 60 3.65 -18.82 1.76
C PRO A 60 2.80 -19.13 3.00
N ASP A 61 3.38 -19.75 4.02
CA ASP A 61 2.77 -20.03 5.32
C ASP A 61 2.66 -18.79 6.23
N VAL A 62 3.37 -17.69 5.92
CA VAL A 62 3.36 -16.47 6.75
C VAL A 62 2.06 -15.68 6.59
N VAL A 63 1.55 -15.59 5.36
CA VAL A 63 0.26 -14.97 5.04
C VAL A 63 -0.50 -15.89 4.10
N THR A 64 -1.60 -16.48 4.58
CA THR A 64 -2.44 -17.36 3.77
C THR A 64 -3.76 -16.69 3.39
N GLN A 65 -4.39 -17.18 2.34
CA GLN A 65 -5.75 -16.79 1.96
C GLN A 65 -6.74 -17.02 3.13
N GLN A 66 -6.58 -18.11 3.87
CA GLN A 66 -7.42 -18.41 5.04
C GLN A 66 -7.27 -17.36 6.14
N ASP A 67 -6.05 -16.85 6.39
CA ASP A 67 -5.83 -15.79 7.37
C ASP A 67 -6.57 -14.51 6.95
N VAL A 68 -6.52 -14.15 5.66
CA VAL A 68 -7.20 -12.98 5.10
C VAL A 68 -8.72 -13.13 5.22
N GLU A 69 -9.27 -14.23 4.74
CA GLU A 69 -10.72 -14.48 4.79
C GLU A 69 -11.25 -14.47 6.23
N GLN A 70 -10.52 -15.09 7.17
CA GLN A 70 -10.91 -15.07 8.57
C GLN A 70 -10.83 -13.65 9.15
N PHE A 71 -9.79 -12.90 8.82
CA PHE A 71 -9.65 -11.52 9.26
C PHE A 71 -10.77 -10.62 8.73
N VAL A 72 -11.09 -10.72 7.43
CA VAL A 72 -12.18 -9.97 6.79
C VAL A 72 -13.52 -10.28 7.46
N ARG A 73 -13.83 -11.56 7.71
CA ARG A 73 -15.04 -11.96 8.44
C ARG A 73 -15.08 -11.37 9.86
N ASP A 74 -13.97 -11.46 10.59
CA ASP A 74 -13.91 -10.99 11.97
C ASP A 74 -14.00 -9.46 12.05
N GLU A 75 -13.43 -8.72 11.08
CA GLU A 75 -13.57 -7.27 10.97
C GLU A 75 -15.04 -6.84 10.79
N LEU A 76 -15.79 -7.57 9.96
CA LEU A 76 -17.21 -7.33 9.77
C LEU A 76 -18.02 -7.68 11.01
N VAL A 77 -17.83 -8.88 11.57
CA VAL A 77 -18.66 -9.40 12.67
C VAL A 77 -18.35 -8.73 14.02
N LEU A 78 -17.08 -8.54 14.35
CA LEU A 78 -16.66 -8.07 15.67
C LEU A 78 -16.54 -6.54 15.74
N TYR A 79 -16.26 -5.89 14.61
CA TYR A 79 -15.98 -4.45 14.58
C TYR A 79 -16.89 -3.66 13.64
N ILE A 80 -17.88 -4.31 13.00
CA ILE A 80 -18.83 -3.69 12.06
C ILE A 80 -18.07 -2.89 10.99
N ARG A 81 -16.93 -3.43 10.54
CA ARG A 81 -16.08 -2.82 9.54
C ARG A 81 -16.05 -3.70 8.31
N ASP A 82 -16.75 -3.26 7.28
CA ASP A 82 -16.64 -3.85 5.96
C ASP A 82 -15.35 -3.36 5.27
N VAL A 83 -14.47 -4.29 4.94
CA VAL A 83 -13.20 -4.03 4.24
C VAL A 83 -13.24 -4.40 2.75
N SER A 84 -14.42 -4.80 2.23
CA SER A 84 -14.63 -5.11 0.82
C SER A 84 -14.54 -3.89 -0.11
N GLN A 85 -14.61 -2.68 0.45
CA GLN A 85 -14.46 -1.42 -0.27
C GLN A 85 -13.01 -0.89 -0.24
N GLY A 86 -12.08 -1.73 0.21
CA GLY A 86 -10.70 -1.34 0.47
C GLY A 86 -10.41 -1.13 1.95
N THR A 87 -9.12 -1.01 2.24
CA THR A 87 -8.62 -0.99 3.60
C THR A 87 -7.63 0.15 3.84
N THR A 88 -7.41 0.47 5.12
CA THR A 88 -6.41 1.44 5.54
C THR A 88 -5.20 0.73 6.11
N TRP A 89 -4.04 1.41 6.12
CA TRP A 89 -2.86 0.87 6.79
C TRP A 89 -3.10 0.54 8.27
N LYS A 90 -3.95 1.30 8.96
CA LYS A 90 -4.32 1.03 10.35
C LYS A 90 -4.97 -0.34 10.52
N VAL A 91 -5.84 -0.73 9.59
CA VAL A 91 -6.51 -2.04 9.59
C VAL A 91 -5.51 -3.14 9.25
N VAL A 92 -4.67 -2.93 8.22
CA VAL A 92 -3.61 -3.88 7.85
C VAL A 92 -2.63 -4.12 8.99
N ARG A 93 -2.27 -3.10 9.78
CA ARG A 93 -1.44 -3.28 10.98
C ARG A 93 -2.07 -4.19 12.03
N ARG A 94 -3.40 -4.24 12.14
CA ARG A 94 -4.07 -5.19 13.03
C ARG A 94 -4.01 -6.61 12.47
N PHE A 95 -4.18 -6.76 11.16
CA PHE A 95 -3.99 -8.04 10.49
C PHE A 95 -2.57 -8.58 10.73
N LEU A 96 -1.54 -7.77 10.48
CA LEU A 96 -0.15 -8.13 10.76
C LEU A 96 0.08 -8.48 12.24
N ARG A 97 -0.52 -7.72 13.17
CA ARG A 97 -0.40 -8.06 14.60
C ARG A 97 -1.01 -9.42 14.92
N ARG A 98 -2.18 -9.72 14.36
CA ARG A 98 -2.83 -11.03 14.51
C ARG A 98 -1.95 -12.17 13.97
N LEU A 99 -1.31 -11.99 12.81
CA LEU A 99 -0.38 -12.97 12.28
C LEU A 99 0.80 -13.20 13.23
N GLN A 100 1.37 -12.11 13.77
CA GLN A 100 2.45 -12.19 14.76
C GLN A 100 1.99 -12.92 16.03
N ASP A 101 0.80 -12.62 16.55
CA ASP A 101 0.22 -13.28 17.73
C ASP A 101 -0.07 -14.77 17.48
N ALA A 102 -0.33 -15.14 16.22
CA ALA A 102 -0.47 -16.52 15.76
C ALA A 102 0.89 -17.23 15.51
N GLY A 103 2.01 -16.58 15.81
CA GLY A 103 3.36 -17.14 15.68
C GLY A 103 3.90 -17.16 14.25
N ARG A 104 3.40 -16.30 13.36
CA ARG A 104 3.97 -16.17 12.00
C ARG A 104 5.31 -15.43 12.04
N ASP A 105 6.31 -15.99 11.35
CA ASP A 105 7.71 -15.57 11.46
C ASP A 105 8.09 -14.41 10.52
N PHE A 106 7.83 -13.17 10.95
CA PHE A 106 8.27 -11.97 10.22
C PHE A 106 8.57 -10.81 11.18
N LEU A 107 9.37 -9.84 10.71
CA LEU A 107 9.70 -8.65 11.50
C LEU A 107 8.59 -7.60 11.46
N TYR A 108 7.60 -7.71 12.36
CA TYR A 108 6.49 -6.75 12.45
C TYR A 108 6.94 -5.28 12.47
N ASN A 109 7.98 -4.95 13.25
CA ASN A 109 8.44 -3.57 13.38
C ASN A 109 9.05 -3.02 12.08
N ALA A 110 9.68 -3.87 11.26
CA ALA A 110 10.21 -3.49 9.96
C ALA A 110 9.06 -2.98 9.07
N VAL A 111 8.01 -3.78 8.97
CA VAL A 111 6.82 -3.49 8.18
C VAL A 111 6.04 -2.30 8.74
N ALA A 112 5.77 -2.31 10.04
CA ALA A 112 4.85 -1.37 10.69
C ALA A 112 5.38 0.07 10.74
N ASN A 113 6.70 0.23 10.94
CA ASN A 113 7.28 1.51 11.32
C ASN A 113 8.18 2.12 10.25
N TYR A 114 8.81 1.33 9.38
CA TYR A 114 9.65 1.87 8.31
C TYR A 114 8.83 2.11 7.05
N ASN A 115 8.91 3.33 6.54
CA ASN A 115 8.25 3.76 5.31
C ASN A 115 9.26 4.51 4.44
N PHE A 116 9.41 4.08 3.20
CA PHE A 116 10.30 4.66 2.20
C PHE A 116 9.60 5.66 1.28
N ALA A 117 8.26 5.79 1.36
CA ALA A 117 7.55 6.79 0.57
C ALA A 117 8.03 8.20 0.94
N ILE A 118 8.48 8.95 -0.07
CA ILE A 118 9.02 10.31 0.11
C ILE A 118 7.86 11.31 0.03
N PRO A 119 7.59 12.09 1.10
CA PRO A 119 6.52 13.08 1.08
C PRO A 119 6.66 14.07 -0.09
N GLY A 120 5.54 14.35 -0.77
CA GLY A 120 5.49 15.30 -1.89
C GLY A 120 6.06 14.78 -3.23
N ARG A 121 6.75 13.64 -3.27
CA ARG A 121 7.17 12.99 -4.53
C ARG A 121 6.02 12.17 -5.11
N ARG A 122 5.93 12.15 -6.44
CA ARG A 122 4.83 11.54 -7.20
C ARG A 122 5.35 10.80 -8.43
N GLY A 123 4.53 9.88 -8.92
CA GLY A 123 4.79 9.11 -10.14
C GLY A 123 5.63 7.85 -9.90
N ALA A 124 5.48 6.85 -10.78
CA ALA A 124 6.20 5.58 -10.69
C ALA A 124 7.73 5.72 -10.56
N ARG A 125 8.32 6.78 -11.14
CA ARG A 125 9.76 7.09 -11.06
C ARG A 125 10.31 7.15 -9.64
N VAL A 126 9.47 7.44 -8.64
CA VAL A 126 9.90 7.48 -7.24
C VAL A 126 10.43 6.12 -6.78
N LEU A 127 9.87 5.01 -7.30
CA LEU A 127 10.38 3.67 -7.03
C LEU A 127 11.74 3.38 -7.68
N GLU A 128 12.23 4.21 -8.60
CA GLU A 128 13.58 4.12 -9.17
C GLU A 128 14.57 5.03 -8.41
N GLU A 129 14.09 6.13 -7.84
CA GLU A 129 14.88 7.13 -7.13
C GLU A 129 15.23 6.73 -5.69
N ILE A 130 14.37 5.95 -5.04
CA ILE A 130 14.63 5.49 -3.68
C ILE A 130 15.80 4.52 -3.66
N GLU A 131 16.72 4.71 -2.72
CA GLU A 131 17.78 3.75 -2.39
C GLU A 131 17.17 2.61 -1.56
N PHE A 132 16.93 1.47 -2.21
CA PHE A 132 16.48 0.24 -1.57
C PHE A 132 17.65 -0.72 -1.37
N ALA A 133 17.64 -1.45 -0.26
CA ALA A 133 18.39 -2.69 -0.16
C ALA A 133 17.67 -3.79 -0.95
N ASP A 134 18.41 -4.82 -1.36
CA ASP A 134 17.82 -6.03 -1.93
C ASP A 134 16.77 -6.62 -0.99
N GLY A 135 15.59 -6.92 -1.54
CA GLY A 135 14.47 -7.38 -0.73
C GLY A 135 13.12 -7.23 -1.41
N ILE A 136 12.08 -7.44 -0.61
CA ILE A 136 10.68 -7.38 -1.03
C ILE A 136 9.96 -6.32 -0.21
N TYR A 137 9.18 -5.50 -0.90
CA TYR A 137 8.48 -4.36 -0.33
C TYR A 137 7.01 -4.40 -0.73
N ILE A 138 6.12 -4.03 0.18
CA ILE A 138 4.74 -3.70 -0.17
C ILE A 138 4.67 -2.23 -0.51
N VAL A 139 4.05 -1.92 -1.64
CA VAL A 139 3.77 -0.57 -2.10
C VAL A 139 2.25 -0.37 -2.08
N ALA A 140 1.81 0.72 -1.45
CA ALA A 140 0.45 1.21 -1.58
C ALA A 140 0.50 2.56 -2.28
N ALA A 141 -0.21 2.67 -3.39
CA ALA A 141 -0.24 3.86 -4.21
C ALA A 141 -1.63 4.10 -4.78
N SER A 142 -1.93 5.34 -5.17
CA SER A 142 -3.17 5.70 -5.83
C SER A 142 -2.92 6.42 -7.15
N ASN A 143 -3.90 6.31 -8.05
CA ASN A 143 -3.89 7.00 -9.33
C ASN A 143 -4.40 8.45 -9.21
N HIS A 144 -4.51 9.13 -10.35
CA HIS A 144 -4.99 10.51 -10.43
C HIS A 144 -6.39 10.70 -9.84
N SER A 145 -7.26 9.69 -9.97
CA SER A 145 -8.62 9.68 -9.41
C SER A 145 -8.69 9.10 -7.98
N PHE A 146 -7.55 9.06 -7.28
CA PHE A 146 -7.43 8.59 -5.89
C PHE A 146 -7.88 7.14 -5.64
N VAL A 147 -7.90 6.30 -6.67
CA VAL A 147 -8.15 4.87 -6.52
C VAL A 147 -6.88 4.21 -6.00
N GLY A 148 -6.92 3.70 -4.76
CA GLY A 148 -5.77 3.09 -4.08
C GLY A 148 -5.59 1.61 -4.41
N HIS A 149 -4.36 1.19 -4.70
CA HIS A 149 -3.99 -0.20 -4.96
C HIS A 149 -2.74 -0.63 -4.20
N GLY A 150 -2.70 -1.92 -3.84
CA GLY A 150 -1.57 -2.58 -3.20
C GLY A 150 -0.84 -3.49 -4.17
N ILE A 151 0.48 -3.34 -4.26
CA ILE A 151 1.35 -4.15 -5.13
C ILE A 151 2.62 -4.56 -4.37
N VAL A 152 3.34 -5.55 -4.88
CA VAL A 152 4.66 -5.95 -4.35
C VAL A 152 5.76 -5.40 -5.25
N LEU A 153 6.83 -4.89 -4.65
CA LEU A 153 8.06 -4.50 -5.34
C LEU A 153 9.17 -5.44 -4.89
N THR A 154 9.86 -6.08 -5.85
CA THR A 154 11.14 -6.76 -5.57
C THR A 154 12.29 -5.91 -6.06
N VAL A 155 13.38 -5.91 -5.27
CA VAL A 155 14.64 -5.23 -5.59
C VAL A 155 15.75 -6.26 -5.51
N GLN A 156 16.51 -6.40 -6.61
CA GLN A 156 17.68 -7.26 -6.71
C GLN A 156 18.75 -6.54 -7.53
N VAL A 157 19.78 -6.02 -6.87
CA VAL A 157 20.84 -5.22 -7.47
C VAL A 157 20.22 -4.06 -8.26
N ASP A 158 20.27 -4.10 -9.58
CA ASP A 158 19.73 -3.04 -10.46
C ASP A 158 18.33 -3.36 -10.99
N LYS A 159 17.78 -4.55 -10.66
CA LYS A 159 16.49 -5.00 -11.16
C LYS A 159 15.39 -4.72 -10.16
N ARG A 160 14.39 -3.95 -10.60
CA ARG A 160 13.19 -3.64 -9.84
C ARG A 160 11.95 -4.10 -10.59
N LEU A 161 11.13 -4.93 -9.96
CA LEU A 161 9.91 -5.50 -10.56
C LEU A 161 8.70 -5.27 -9.67
N ILE A 162 7.59 -4.88 -10.30
CA ILE A 162 6.29 -4.78 -9.66
C ILE A 162 5.52 -6.07 -9.93
N TYR A 163 4.87 -6.59 -8.88
CA TYR A 163 3.95 -7.70 -8.95
C TYR A 163 2.57 -7.22 -8.53
N ASP A 164 1.61 -7.44 -9.43
CA ASP A 164 0.19 -7.29 -9.16
C ASP A 164 -0.44 -8.67 -9.32
N LEU A 165 -0.80 -9.30 -8.20
CA LEU A 165 -1.13 -10.72 -8.14
C LEU A 165 -0.01 -11.56 -8.80
N LYS A 166 -0.33 -12.27 -9.90
CA LYS A 166 0.61 -13.08 -10.66
C LYS A 166 1.30 -12.31 -11.80
N GLU A 167 0.80 -11.14 -12.15
CA GLU A 167 1.38 -10.34 -13.22
C GLU A 167 2.67 -9.67 -12.74
N VAL A 168 3.71 -9.69 -13.59
CA VAL A 168 5.03 -9.14 -13.28
C VAL A 168 5.42 -8.14 -14.35
N LYS A 169 5.74 -6.92 -13.93
CA LYS A 169 6.05 -5.82 -14.83
C LYS A 169 7.21 -4.97 -14.33
N PRO A 170 7.95 -4.29 -15.22
CA PRO A 170 8.89 -3.25 -14.81
C PRO A 170 8.15 -2.03 -14.23
N ILE A 171 8.86 -1.19 -13.45
CA ILE A 171 8.32 0.05 -12.89
C ILE A 171 7.74 0.96 -13.98
N SER A 172 8.37 1.02 -15.15
CA SER A 172 7.94 1.84 -16.28
C SER A 172 6.49 1.59 -16.71
N SER A 173 5.97 0.36 -16.51
CA SER A 173 4.57 0.03 -16.79
C SER A 173 3.56 0.79 -15.92
N ALA A 174 3.98 1.25 -14.75
CA ALA A 174 3.13 1.95 -13.79
C ALA A 174 3.18 3.49 -13.95
N GLN A 175 3.97 4.02 -14.90
CA GLN A 175 4.15 5.48 -15.09
C GLN A 175 2.85 6.23 -15.34
N GLY A 176 1.91 5.64 -16.08
CA GLY A 176 0.61 6.24 -16.36
C GLY A 176 -0.46 5.99 -15.29
N TRP A 177 -0.13 5.22 -14.24
CA TRP A 177 -1.11 4.81 -13.22
C TRP A 177 -0.75 5.34 -11.83
N ILE A 178 0.46 5.11 -11.33
CA ILE A 178 0.86 5.57 -9.99
C ILE A 178 1.04 7.08 -10.00
N ASN A 179 0.27 7.78 -9.18
CA ASN A 179 0.43 9.22 -8.94
C ASN A 179 0.91 9.48 -7.51
N PHE A 180 0.21 8.98 -6.49
CA PHE A 180 0.54 9.21 -5.08
C PHE A 180 0.96 7.92 -4.39
N TYR A 181 1.86 8.02 -3.42
CA TYR A 181 2.23 6.90 -2.55
C TYR A 181 1.60 7.10 -1.17
N ALA A 182 0.85 6.10 -0.72
CA ALA A 182 0.44 6.00 0.68
C ALA A 182 1.60 5.48 1.54
N PHE A 183 2.30 4.44 1.06
CA PHE A 183 3.51 3.93 1.69
C PHE A 183 4.32 3.01 0.77
N VAL A 184 5.60 2.83 1.11
CA VAL A 184 6.47 1.77 0.60
C VAL A 184 7.17 1.15 1.80
N ARG A 185 6.94 -0.12 2.10
CA ARG A 185 7.35 -0.73 3.38
C ARG A 185 8.07 -2.05 3.14
N PRO A 186 9.20 -2.31 3.83
CA PRO A 186 9.91 -3.56 3.68
C PRO A 186 9.13 -4.67 4.38
N ILE A 187 9.09 -5.86 3.78
CA ILE A 187 8.68 -7.07 4.48
C ILE A 187 9.89 -7.98 4.65
N ILE A 188 10.14 -8.40 5.89
CA ILE A 188 11.26 -9.26 6.23
C ILE A 188 10.69 -10.49 6.90
N VAL A 189 10.55 -11.54 6.10
CA VAL A 189 10.20 -12.86 6.58
C VAL A 189 11.45 -13.54 7.16
N LEU A 190 11.31 -14.15 8.34
CA LEU A 190 12.40 -14.87 8.99
C LEU A 190 12.47 -16.29 8.44
N LYS A 191 13.68 -16.86 8.38
CA LYS A 191 13.92 -18.24 7.95
C LYS A 191 13.94 -19.19 9.14
#